data_AF-A0A7M4AKZ4-F1
#
_entry.id   AF-A0A7M4AKZ4-F1
#
_cell.length_a   1.000
_cell.length_b   1.000
_cell.length_c   1.000
_cell.angle_alpha   90.00
_cell.angle_beta   90.00
_cell.angle_gamma   90.00
#
_symmetry.space_group_name_H-M   'P 1'
#
loop_
_entity.id
_entity.type
_entity.pdbx_description
1 polymer ?
#
loop_
_entity_poly.entity_id
_entity_poly.type
_entity_poly.pdbx_seq_one_letter_code
_entity_poly.pdbx_strand_id
1 'polypeptide(L)' 'ESNVAVDNLLEGLLDLGVKALRIGRPVKVRENLRSATLDAVLEHHPMQEELAFLRDEQRELRKALPSLKG' A
#
# COMPACT_ATOMS: atom_id res chain seq x y z
N GLU A 1 -11.75 -18.57 6.05
CA GLU A 1 -12.02 -18.21 7.46
C GLU A 1 -11.44 -16.85 7.88
N SER A 2 -10.17 -16.73 8.30
CA SER A 2 -9.70 -15.54 9.04
C SER A 2 -9.78 -14.19 8.30
N ASN A 3 -9.46 -14.12 7.00
CA ASN A 3 -9.50 -12.84 6.26
C ASN A 3 -10.92 -12.28 6.10
N VAL A 4 -11.91 -13.15 5.91
CA VAL A 4 -13.32 -12.76 5.74
C VAL A 4 -13.86 -12.12 7.02
N ALA A 5 -13.48 -12.66 8.18
CA ALA A 5 -13.89 -12.10 9.47
C ALA A 5 -13.35 -10.68 9.67
N VAL A 6 -12.11 -10.42 9.26
CA VAL A 6 -11.53 -9.08 9.38
C VAL A 6 -12.17 -8.09 8.40
N ASP A 7 -12.54 -8.53 7.20
CA ASP A 7 -13.21 -7.68 6.23
C ASP A 7 -14.63 -7.30 6.69
N ASN A 8 -15.35 -8.22 7.36
CA ASN A 8 -16.64 -7.93 7.97
C ASN A 8 -16.52 -6.92 9.13
N LEU A 9 -15.46 -7.03 9.94
CA LEU A 9 -15.18 -6.06 10.99
C LEU A 9 -14.83 -4.68 10.40
N LEU A 10 -14.06 -4.65 9.31
CA LEU A 10 -13.73 -3.41 8.60
C LEU A 10 -15.00 -2.74 8.06
N GLU A 11 -15.89 -3.50 7.41
CA GLU A 11 -17.16 -3.00 6.90
C GLU A 11 -18.01 -2.36 8.01
N GLY A 12 -18.20 -3.09 9.13
CA GLY A 12 -18.96 -2.55 10.27
C GLY A 12 -18.32 -1.31 10.91
N LEU A 13 -16.99 -1.22 10.96
CA LEU A 13 -16.31 -0.02 11.46
C LEU A 13 -16.51 1.19 10.53
N LEU A 14 -16.45 0.99 9.22
CA LEU A 14 -16.69 2.04 8.24
C LEU A 14 -18.15 2.52 8.27
N ASP A 15 -19.11 1.60 8.43
CA ASP A 15 -20.54 1.92 8.57
C ASP A 15 -20.83 2.76 9.82
N LEU A 16 -20.07 2.55 10.89
CA LEU A 16 -20.12 3.35 12.11
C LEU A 16 -19.39 4.71 11.99
N GLY A 17 -18.83 5.03 10.82
CA GLY A 17 -18.05 6.26 10.59
C GLY A 17 -16.66 6.23 11.23
N VAL A 18 -16.19 5.08 11.71
CA VAL A 18 -14.85 4.94 12.27
C VAL A 18 -13.84 4.86 11.12
N LYS A 19 -12.81 5.70 11.17
CA LYS A 19 -11.71 5.68 10.19
C LYS A 19 -10.81 4.46 10.42
N ALA A 20 -11.21 3.32 9.88
CA ALA A 20 -10.47 2.06 9.93
C ALA A 20 -9.59 1.86 8.68
N LEU A 21 -8.43 1.20 8.86
CA LEU A 21 -7.47 0.89 7.79
C LEU A 21 -7.07 -0.58 7.86
N ARG A 22 -7.19 -1.29 6.74
CA ARG A 22 -6.80 -2.71 6.61
C ARG A 22 -5.34 -2.85 6.19
N ILE A 23 -4.57 -3.60 6.98
CA ILE A 23 -3.16 -3.94 6.71
C ILE A 23 -3.07 -5.46 6.42
N GLY A 24 -2.34 -5.84 5.37
CA GLY A 24 -2.07 -7.24 4.98
C GLY A 24 -2.36 -7.53 3.51
N ARG A 25 -1.88 -8.67 2.98
CA ARG A 25 -2.08 -9.07 1.57
C ARG A 25 -3.53 -9.47 1.31
N PRO A 26 -4.31 -8.65 0.58
CA PRO A 26 -5.70 -8.96 0.33
C PRO A 26 -5.80 -9.87 -0.90
N VAL A 27 -6.10 -11.15 -0.71
CA VAL A 27 -6.20 -12.09 -1.85
C VAL A 27 -7.53 -11.91 -2.61
N LYS A 28 -8.59 -11.45 -1.94
CA LYS A 28 -9.91 -11.11 -2.50
C LYS A 28 -10.65 -10.13 -1.57
N VAL A 29 -10.40 -8.83 -1.67
CA VAL A 29 -11.28 -7.84 -1.01
C VAL A 29 -12.42 -7.49 -1.93
N ARG A 30 -13.58 -7.21 -1.37
CA ARG A 30 -14.69 -6.60 -2.10
C ARG A 30 -14.30 -5.18 -2.52
N GLU A 31 -14.75 -4.75 -3.71
CA GLU A 31 -14.46 -3.43 -4.31
C GLU A 31 -14.70 -2.27 -3.33
N ASN A 32 -15.79 -2.35 -2.56
CA ASN A 32 -16.19 -1.32 -1.58
C ASN A 32 -15.20 -1.14 -0.42
N LEU A 33 -14.39 -2.16 -0.09
CA LEU A 33 -13.41 -2.12 1.01
C LEU A 33 -11.99 -1.85 0.50
N ARG A 34 -11.76 -1.83 -0.82
CA ARG A 34 -10.43 -1.62 -1.42
C ARG A 34 -9.85 -0.27 -1.04
N SER A 35 -10.66 0.78 -1.04
CA SER A 35 -10.26 2.15 -0.66
C SER A 35 -9.79 2.28 0.80
N ALA A 36 -10.21 1.36 1.68
CA ALA A 36 -9.82 1.30 3.09
C ALA A 36 -8.61 0.38 3.34
N THR A 37 -7.89 -0.04 2.29
CA THR A 37 -6.65 -0.80 2.41
C THR A 37 -5.43 0.10 2.39
N LEU A 38 -4.37 -0.31 3.10
CA LEU A 38 -3.09 0.42 3.12
C LEU A 38 -2.55 0.65 1.70
N ASP A 39 -2.60 -0.37 0.85
CA ASP A 39 -2.07 -0.29 -0.53
C ASP A 39 -2.82 0.78 -1.33
N ALA A 40 -4.16 0.81 -1.28
CA ALA A 40 -4.95 1.81 -2.00
C ALA A 40 -4.74 3.23 -1.46
N VAL A 41 -4.63 3.39 -0.13
CA VAL A 41 -4.35 4.70 0.48
C VAL A 41 -2.95 5.18 0.09
N LEU A 42 -1.97 4.28 0.05
CA LEU A 42 -0.63 4.60 -0.39
C LEU A 42 -0.58 4.97 -1.87
N GLU A 43 -1.29 4.27 -2.75
CA GLU A 43 -1.35 4.57 -4.20
C GLU A 43 -1.77 6.02 -4.48
N HIS A 44 -2.68 6.58 -3.67
CA HIS A 44 -3.16 7.95 -3.84
C HIS A 44 -2.38 8.99 -3.01
N HIS A 45 -1.33 8.57 -2.29
CA HIS A 45 -0.57 9.47 -1.44
C HIS A 45 0.26 10.45 -2.28
N PRO A 46 0.24 11.76 -2.01
CA PRO A 46 0.92 12.77 -2.85
C PRO A 46 2.44 12.54 -2.96
N MET A 47 3.06 11.95 -1.93
CA MET A 47 4.49 11.62 -1.96
C MET A 47 4.85 10.38 -2.80
N GLN A 48 3.90 9.72 -3.47
CA GLN A 48 4.22 8.59 -4.35
C GLN A 48 5.10 9.00 -5.52
N GLU A 49 4.93 10.21 -6.05
CA GLU A 49 5.74 10.72 -7.16
C GLU A 49 7.20 10.91 -6.73
N GLU A 50 7.42 11.56 -5.58
CA GLU A 50 8.76 11.74 -4.98
C GLU A 50 9.39 10.38 -4.64
N LEU A 51 8.61 9.45 -4.10
CA LEU A 51 9.07 8.10 -3.78
C LEU A 51 9.49 7.34 -5.05
N ALA A 52 8.75 7.49 -6.16
CA ALA A 52 9.09 6.88 -7.44
C ALA A 52 10.40 7.45 -7.98
N PHE A 53 10.56 8.77 -7.94
CA PHE A 53 11.79 9.45 -8.34
C PHE A 53 13.01 8.95 -7.54
N LEU A 54 12.92 8.94 -6.20
CA LEU A 54 14.01 8.48 -5.33
C LEU A 54 14.36 6.99 -5.55
N ARG A 55 13.36 6.15 -5.84
CA ARG A 55 13.60 4.73 -6.17
C ARG A 55 14.35 4.58 -7.49
N ASP A 56 14.08 5.43 -8.46
CA ASP A 56 14.76 5.41 -9.74
C ASP A 56 16.19 5.92 -9.62
N GLU A 57 16.43 7.02 -8.88
CA GLU A 57 17.78 7.47 -8.56
C GLU A 57 18.59 6.39 -7.83
N GLN A 58 17.98 5.75 -6.82
CA GLN A 58 18.62 4.64 -6.09
C GLN A 58 18.97 3.48 -7.04
N ARG A 59 18.12 3.19 -8.02
CA ARG A 59 18.34 2.13 -9.01
C ARG A 59 19.53 2.47 -9.91
N GLU A 60 19.61 3.70 -10.40
CA GLU A 60 20.72 4.14 -11.25
C GLU A 60 22.04 4.18 -10.47
N LEU A 61 22.03 4.70 -9.24
CA LEU A 61 23.20 4.66 -8.35
C LEU A 61 23.68 3.22 -8.10
N ARG A 62 22.75 2.29 -7.85
CA ARG A 62 23.08 0.85 -7.68
C ARG A 62 23.69 0.22 -8.92
N LYS A 63 23.28 0.63 -10.12
CA LYS A 63 23.89 0.17 -11.38
C LYS A 63 25.29 0.74 -11.62
N ALA A 64 25.54 1.97 -11.16
CA ALA A 64 26.85 2.63 -11.28
C ALA A 64 27.86 2.18 -10.21
N LEU A 65 27.39 1.68 -9.05
CA LEU A 65 28.24 1.20 -7.96
C LEU A 65 29.27 0.13 -8.37
N PRO A 66 28.92 -0.89 -9.19
CA PRO A 66 29.88 -1.87 -9.71
C PRO A 66 30.98 -1.30 -10.60
N SER A 67 30.73 -0.24 -11.37
CA SER A 67 31.75 0.38 -12.25
C SER A 67 32.70 1.32 -11.50
N LEU A 68 32.35 1.71 -10.28
CA LEU A 68 33.17 2.54 -9.38
C LEU A 68 34.03 1.73 -8.41
N LYS A 69 33.72 0.44 -8.23
CA LYS A 69 34.58 -0.51 -7.51
C LYS A 69 35.60 -1.11 -8.48
N GLY A 70 36.54 -0.27 -8.93
CA GLY A 70 37.83 -0.73 -9.44
C GLY A 70 38.69 -1.29 -8.33
#